data_AF-A0A644WRW2-F1
#
_entry.id   AF-A0A644WRW2-F1
#
_cell.length_a   1.000
_cell.length_b   1.000
_cell.length_c   1.000
_cell.angle_alpha   90.00
_cell.angle_beta   90.00
_cell.angle_gamma   90.00
#
_symmetry.space_group_name_H-M   'P 1'
#
loop_
_entity.id
_entity.type
_entity.pdbx_description
1 polymer ?
#
loop_
_entity_poly.entity_id
_entity_poly.type
_entity_poly.pdbx_seq_one_letter_code
_entity_poly.pdbx_strand_id
1 'polypeptide(L)'
;MDLSRRVKFLLPRVSHLLYLSAAEKREGRKRAALEKLSAALEMTLPDRVCLPFAEFGNELVPMLVELKGTFDSEKMDSIIALCERFSEGAANIVRQAAGGTSALAPREREIALLVKEGFQTGEIAARLFISENTVKSARKVIYGKLGIHSRAELKKITL
;
A
#
# COMPACT_ATOMS: atom_id res chain seq x y z
N MET A 1 -4.08 31.65 -9.16
CA MET A 1 -4.98 32.17 -8.10
C MET A 1 -4.51 31.64 -6.76
N ASP A 2 -4.01 32.53 -5.91
CA ASP A 2 -3.33 32.20 -4.66
C ASP A 2 -4.33 32.03 -3.50
N LEU A 3 -5.01 30.88 -3.48
CA LEU A 3 -5.89 30.49 -2.37
C LEU A 3 -5.07 30.29 -1.08
N SER A 4 -3.78 29.95 -1.21
CA SER A 4 -2.88 29.62 -0.09
C SER A 4 -2.64 30.82 0.84
N ARG A 5 -2.60 32.06 0.33
CA ARG A 5 -2.44 33.27 1.17
C ARG A 5 -3.68 33.66 1.98
N ARG A 6 -4.88 33.21 1.60
CA ARG A 6 -6.15 33.61 2.26
C ARG A 6 -6.59 32.66 3.37
N VAL A 7 -6.12 31.42 3.37
CA VAL A 7 -6.42 30.45 4.42
C VAL A 7 -5.59 30.81 5.66
N LYS A 8 -6.22 30.99 6.81
CA LYS A 8 -5.51 31.31 8.07
C LYS A 8 -4.94 30.07 8.78
N PHE A 9 -5.28 28.88 8.29
CA PHE A 9 -4.93 27.61 8.91
C PHE A 9 -3.68 26.99 8.27
N LEU A 10 -2.74 26.56 9.11
CA LEU A 10 -1.46 25.98 8.69
C LEU A 10 -1.65 24.69 7.89
N LEU A 11 -2.43 23.72 8.42
CA LEU A 11 -2.56 22.40 7.82
C LEU A 11 -3.11 22.42 6.37
N PRO A 12 -4.25 23.07 6.05
CA PRO A 12 -4.75 23.07 4.68
C PRO A 12 -3.79 23.75 3.69
N ARG A 13 -3.03 24.76 4.14
CA ARG A 13 -2.02 25.42 3.30
C ARG A 13 -0.86 24.49 2.97
N VAL A 14 -0.34 23.80 3.99
CA VAL A 14 0.75 22.84 3.82
C VAL A 14 0.29 21.71 2.92
N SER A 15 -0.85 21.08 3.21
CA SER A 15 -1.41 20.02 2.35
C SER A 15 -1.57 20.50 0.90
N HIS A 16 -2.10 21.71 0.68
CA HIS A 16 -2.24 22.28 -0.66
C HIS A 16 -0.89 22.43 -1.38
N LEU A 17 0.15 22.93 -0.69
CA LEU A 17 1.49 23.05 -1.27
C LEU A 17 2.10 21.69 -1.61
N LEU A 18 1.87 20.68 -0.77
CA LEU A 18 2.36 19.32 -1.01
C LEU A 18 1.66 18.66 -2.21
N TYR A 19 0.33 18.81 -2.33
CA TYR A 19 -0.40 18.35 -3.51
C TYR A 19 0.07 19.04 -4.79
N LEU A 20 0.30 20.35 -4.75
CA LEU A 20 0.86 21.08 -5.90
C LEU A 20 2.28 20.62 -6.24
N SER A 21 3.13 20.42 -5.22
CA SER A 21 4.49 19.91 -5.43
C SER A 21 4.48 18.55 -6.11
N ALA A 22 3.63 17.62 -5.63
CA ALA A 22 3.49 16.30 -6.24
C ALA A 22 2.95 16.37 -7.68
N ALA A 23 1.94 17.22 -7.94
CA ALA A 23 1.40 17.41 -9.28
C ALA A 23 2.44 17.95 -10.27
N GLU A 24 3.16 19.03 -9.89
CA GLU A 24 4.22 19.63 -10.70
C GLU A 24 5.35 18.63 -10.99
N LYS A 25 5.71 17.78 -10.01
CA LYS A 25 6.69 16.70 -10.20
C LYS A 25 6.23 15.70 -11.28
N ARG A 26 4.97 15.26 -11.22
CA ARG A 26 4.38 14.29 -12.18
C ARG A 26 4.36 14.85 -13.60
N GLU A 27 4.23 16.15 -13.74
CA GLU A 27 4.31 16.85 -15.03
C GLU A 27 5.75 17.16 -15.49
N GLY A 28 6.77 16.71 -14.75
CA GLY A 28 8.18 16.95 -15.06
C GLY A 28 8.67 18.37 -14.72
N ARG A 29 7.82 19.21 -14.12
CA ARG A 29 8.12 20.60 -13.74
C ARG A 29 8.87 20.64 -12.40
N LYS A 30 10.05 20.02 -12.36
CA LYS A 30 10.85 19.78 -11.14
C LYS A 30 11.12 21.06 -10.32
N ARG A 31 11.49 22.16 -10.99
CA ARG A 31 11.81 23.43 -10.30
C ARG A 31 10.60 23.99 -9.56
N ALA A 32 9.43 24.02 -10.21
CA ALA A 32 8.18 24.46 -9.60
C ALA A 32 7.77 23.54 -8.44
N ALA A 33 7.98 22.22 -8.59
CA ALA A 33 7.73 21.26 -7.51
C ALA A 33 8.60 21.53 -6.27
N LEU A 34 9.89 21.79 -6.46
CA LEU A 34 10.83 22.11 -5.39
C LEU A 34 10.49 23.45 -4.72
N GLU A 35 10.08 24.47 -5.48
CA GLU A 35 9.63 25.75 -4.93
C GLU A 35 8.43 25.59 -3.99
N LYS A 36 7.43 24.77 -4.38
CA LYS A 36 6.27 24.47 -3.53
C LYS A 36 6.64 23.67 -2.29
N LEU A 37 7.56 22.72 -2.42
CA LEU A 37 8.04 21.91 -1.30
C LEU A 37 8.85 22.75 -0.31
N SER A 38 9.73 23.64 -0.81
CA SER A 38 10.47 24.60 0.00
C SER A 38 9.54 25.49 0.81
N ALA A 39 8.51 26.06 0.15
CA ALA A 39 7.52 26.88 0.83
C ALA A 39 6.76 26.12 1.93
N ALA A 40 6.48 24.82 1.73
CA ALA A 40 5.87 23.99 2.77
C ALA A 40 6.82 23.78 3.96
N LEU A 41 8.09 23.47 3.70
CA LEU A 41 9.12 23.28 4.72
C LEU A 41 9.34 24.54 5.55
N GLU A 42 9.47 25.71 4.90
CA GLU A 42 9.61 27.00 5.59
C GLU A 42 8.47 27.26 6.59
N MET A 43 7.25 26.86 6.23
CA MET A 43 6.08 27.02 7.08
C MET A 43 6.02 26.02 8.25
N THR A 44 6.55 24.81 8.12
CA THR A 44 6.36 23.74 9.11
C THR A 44 7.59 23.40 9.95
N LEU A 45 8.79 23.76 9.49
CA LEU A 45 10.04 23.48 10.20
C LEU A 45 10.16 24.14 11.58
N PRO A 46 9.59 25.35 11.82
CA PRO A 46 9.59 25.93 13.17
C PRO A 46 8.81 25.07 14.17
N ASP A 47 7.61 24.63 13.78
CA ASP A 47 6.65 23.93 14.64
C ASP A 47 6.75 22.40 14.56
N ARG A 48 7.69 21.87 13.76
CA ARG A 48 7.90 20.42 13.51
C ARG A 48 6.62 19.69 13.05
N VAL A 49 5.80 20.36 12.24
CA VAL A 49 4.59 19.76 11.65
C VAL A 49 5.00 18.87 10.46
N CYS A 50 5.38 17.63 10.75
CA CYS A 50 5.98 16.73 9.76
C CYS A 50 4.98 15.73 9.13
N LEU A 51 3.83 15.48 9.77
CA LEU A 51 2.86 14.47 9.30
C LEU A 51 2.37 14.70 7.85
N PRO A 52 2.06 15.93 7.41
CA PRO A 52 1.59 16.16 6.04
C PRO A 52 2.57 15.69 4.96
N PHE A 53 3.87 15.68 5.24
CA PHE A 53 4.89 15.21 4.30
C PHE A 53 4.87 13.69 4.13
N ALA A 54 4.55 12.97 5.22
CA ALA A 54 4.55 11.51 5.26
C ALA A 54 3.51 10.90 4.31
N GLU A 55 2.35 11.56 4.15
CA GLU A 55 1.28 11.14 3.24
C GLU A 55 1.72 11.04 1.78
N PHE A 56 2.79 11.75 1.40
CA PHE A 56 3.35 11.77 0.05
C PHE A 56 4.77 11.18 0.00
N GLY A 57 5.18 10.43 1.03
CA GLY A 57 6.57 10.05 1.27
C GLY A 57 7.31 9.49 0.05
N ASN A 58 6.73 8.48 -0.63
CA ASN A 58 7.33 7.87 -1.82
C ASN A 58 7.64 8.88 -2.95
N GLU A 59 6.80 9.90 -3.13
CA GLU A 59 6.98 10.88 -4.20
C GLU A 59 7.87 12.05 -3.77
N LEU A 60 7.87 12.42 -2.49
CA LEU A 60 8.58 13.60 -2.03
C LEU A 60 10.00 13.32 -1.53
N VAL A 61 10.31 12.11 -1.04
CA VAL A 61 11.64 11.78 -0.46
C VAL A 61 12.82 12.18 -1.36
N PRO A 62 12.85 11.88 -2.67
CA PRO A 62 13.96 12.31 -3.52
C PRO A 62 14.15 13.83 -3.58
N MET A 63 13.05 14.60 -3.53
CA MET A 63 13.09 16.07 -3.52
C MET A 63 13.46 16.62 -2.14
N LEU A 64 13.06 15.95 -1.06
CA LEU A 64 13.47 16.28 0.31
C LEU A 64 14.99 16.09 0.50
N VAL A 65 15.55 15.02 -0.06
CA VAL A 65 17.01 14.78 -0.05
C VAL A 65 17.76 15.90 -0.79
N GLU A 66 17.25 16.35 -1.93
CA GLU A 66 17.84 17.46 -2.70
C GLU A 66 17.79 18.79 -1.94
N LEU A 67 16.71 19.03 -1.19
CA LEU A 67 16.57 20.23 -0.36
C LEU A 67 17.35 20.17 0.96
N LYS A 68 17.97 19.03 1.30
CA LYS A 68 18.71 18.86 2.57
C LYS A 68 19.83 19.90 2.75
N GLY A 69 20.46 20.35 1.66
CA GLY A 69 21.50 21.40 1.71
C GLY A 69 20.97 22.81 1.94
N THR A 70 19.65 23.02 1.86
CA THR A 70 19.00 24.35 2.01
C THR A 70 18.40 24.54 3.41
N PHE A 71 18.13 23.45 4.12
CA PHE A 71 17.43 23.44 5.40
C PHE A 71 18.27 22.77 6.49
N ASP A 72 17.79 22.86 7.74
CA ASP A 72 18.40 22.20 8.88
C ASP A 72 18.45 20.67 8.68
N SER A 73 19.66 20.11 8.70
CA SER A 73 19.88 18.69 8.38
C SER A 73 19.15 17.75 9.34
N GLU A 74 19.12 18.06 10.64
CA GLU A 74 18.49 17.20 11.65
C GLU A 74 16.97 17.14 11.45
N LYS A 75 16.34 18.28 11.19
CA LYS A 75 14.91 18.36 10.89
C LYS A 75 14.58 17.66 9.58
N MET A 76 15.41 17.84 8.55
CA MET A 76 15.21 17.18 7.26
C MET A 76 15.32 15.66 7.37
N ASP A 77 16.31 15.16 8.11
CA ASP A 77 16.49 13.73 8.37
C ASP A 77 15.28 13.15 9.11
N SER A 78 14.74 13.90 10.08
CA SER A 78 13.52 13.51 10.79
C SER A 78 12.30 13.40 9.86
N ILE A 79 12.14 14.32 8.90
CA ILE A 79 11.04 14.30 7.93
C ILE A 79 11.20 13.13 6.95
N ILE A 80 12.42 12.90 6.45
CA ILE A 80 12.72 11.80 5.51
C ILE A 80 12.44 10.45 6.20
N ALA A 81 12.98 10.24 7.40
CA ALA A 81 12.75 9.02 8.17
C ALA A 81 11.25 8.78 8.45
N LEU A 82 10.49 9.84 8.74
CA LEU A 82 9.04 9.75 8.90
C LEU A 82 8.35 9.33 7.61
N CYS A 83 8.73 9.91 6.47
CA CYS A 83 8.17 9.59 5.15
C CYS A 83 8.44 8.13 4.77
N GLU A 84 9.66 7.64 4.99
CA GLU A 84 10.06 6.26 4.72
C GLU A 84 9.28 5.29 5.60
N ARG A 85 9.24 5.52 6.92
CA ARG A 85 8.49 4.68 7.86
C ARG A 85 7.00 4.63 7.53
N PHE A 86 6.40 5.77 7.19
CA PHE A 86 5.00 5.84 6.82
C PHE A 86 4.72 5.07 5.53
N SER A 87 5.58 5.24 4.51
CA SER A 87 5.43 4.55 3.22
C SER A 87 5.59 3.05 3.38
N GLU A 88 6.53 2.59 4.19
CA GLU A 88 6.71 1.18 4.52
C GLU A 88 5.51 0.62 5.29
N GLY A 89 5.02 1.34 6.29
CA GLY A 89 3.82 0.97 7.04
C GLY A 89 2.57 0.87 6.16
N ALA A 90 2.34 1.86 5.31
CA ALA A 90 1.25 1.86 4.34
C ALA A 90 1.38 0.70 3.35
N ALA A 91 2.58 0.45 2.81
CA ALA A 91 2.84 -0.68 1.93
C ALA A 91 2.62 -2.02 2.64
N ASN A 92 2.98 -2.15 3.92
CA ASN A 92 2.69 -3.34 4.73
C ASN A 92 1.18 -3.56 4.90
N ILE A 93 0.43 -2.51 5.22
CA ILE A 93 -1.05 -2.59 5.34
C ILE A 93 -1.66 -3.01 3.99
N VAL A 94 -1.24 -2.38 2.88
CA VAL A 94 -1.72 -2.75 1.55
C VAL A 94 -1.33 -4.17 1.19
N ARG A 95 -0.10 -4.63 1.50
CA ARG A 95 0.33 -6.02 1.29
C ARG A 95 -0.48 -7.01 2.12
N GLN A 96 -0.81 -6.67 3.36
CA GLN A 96 -1.64 -7.53 4.21
C GLN A 96 -3.10 -7.55 3.73
N ALA A 97 -3.64 -6.41 3.28
CA ALA A 97 -4.96 -6.32 2.69
C ALA A 97 -5.03 -7.05 1.33
N ALA A 98 -3.99 -6.94 0.50
CA ALA A 98 -3.89 -7.56 -0.83
C ALA A 98 -3.46 -9.04 -0.78
N GLY A 99 -2.69 -9.43 0.24
CA GLY A 99 -2.09 -10.76 0.40
C GLY A 99 -2.77 -11.64 1.44
N GLY A 100 -3.94 -11.25 1.96
CA GLY A 100 -4.46 -11.83 3.20
C GLY A 100 -5.89 -12.33 3.22
N THR A 101 -6.72 -12.04 2.21
CA THR A 101 -7.98 -12.78 2.03
C THR A 101 -7.82 -13.65 0.80
N SER A 102 -7.22 -14.83 0.97
CA SER A 102 -7.73 -15.95 0.18
C SER A 102 -9.25 -15.90 0.34
N ALA A 103 -10.01 -15.81 -0.74
CA ALA A 103 -11.48 -15.90 -0.66
C ALA A 103 -11.91 -17.17 0.12
N LEU A 104 -10.98 -18.12 0.21
CA LEU A 104 -11.07 -19.36 0.92
C LEU A 104 -10.77 -19.21 2.41
N ALA A 105 -11.65 -19.79 3.22
CA ALA A 105 -11.37 -20.07 4.62
C ALA A 105 -10.13 -20.98 4.76
N PRO A 106 -9.44 -21.00 5.92
CA PRO A 106 -8.21 -21.79 6.10
C PRO A 106 -8.32 -23.24 5.64
N ARG A 107 -9.45 -23.90 5.97
CA ARG A 107 -9.73 -25.29 5.59
C ARG A 107 -10.01 -25.48 4.09
N GLU A 108 -10.65 -24.50 3.47
CA GLU A 108 -10.90 -24.49 2.03
C GLU A 108 -9.58 -24.32 1.25
N ARG A 109 -8.68 -23.47 1.76
CA ARG A 109 -7.33 -23.27 1.20
C ARG A 109 -6.50 -24.56 1.27
N GLU A 110 -6.52 -25.24 2.42
CA GLU A 110 -5.84 -26.52 2.59
C GLU A 110 -6.31 -27.57 1.57
N ILE A 111 -7.63 -27.71 1.39
CA ILE A 111 -8.21 -28.59 0.37
C ILE A 111 -7.79 -28.15 -1.04
N ALA A 112 -7.83 -26.84 -1.34
CA ALA A 112 -7.45 -26.32 -2.65
C ALA A 112 -5.97 -26.57 -2.98
N LEU A 113 -5.07 -26.45 -2.01
CA LEU A 113 -3.64 -26.78 -2.15
C LEU A 113 -3.44 -28.26 -2.49
N LEU A 114 -4.09 -29.17 -1.76
CA LEU A 114 -4.00 -30.61 -2.05
C LEU A 114 -4.55 -30.96 -3.44
N VAL A 115 -5.64 -30.34 -3.87
CA VAL A 115 -6.17 -30.52 -5.24
C VAL A 115 -5.17 -30.04 -6.29
N LYS A 116 -4.49 -28.92 -6.03
CA LYS A 116 -3.47 -28.31 -6.89
C LYS A 116 -2.22 -29.20 -7.00
N GLU A 117 -1.81 -29.82 -5.89
CA GLU A 117 -0.69 -30.75 -5.80
C GLU A 117 -0.90 -32.06 -6.57
N GLY A 118 -2.15 -32.52 -6.73
CA GLY A 118 -2.42 -33.73 -7.49
C GLY A 118 -3.38 -34.72 -6.83
N PHE A 119 -3.67 -34.53 -5.54
CA PHE A 119 -4.47 -35.47 -4.78
C PHE A 119 -5.91 -35.60 -5.28
N GLN A 120 -6.42 -36.83 -5.26
CA GLN A 120 -7.80 -37.18 -5.53
C GLN A 120 -8.67 -36.99 -4.29
N THR A 121 -9.99 -36.92 -4.49
CA THR A 121 -10.97 -36.70 -3.42
C THR A 121 -10.82 -37.68 -2.25
N GLY A 122 -10.58 -38.97 -2.52
CA GLY A 122 -10.38 -39.99 -1.49
C GLY A 122 -9.08 -39.81 -0.70
N GLU A 123 -7.99 -39.41 -1.35
CA GLU A 123 -6.70 -39.16 -0.70
C GLU A 123 -6.76 -37.92 0.19
N ILE A 124 -7.43 -36.87 -0.27
CA ILE A 124 -7.69 -35.66 0.52
C ILE A 124 -8.56 -36.00 1.74
N ALA A 125 -9.62 -36.78 1.53
CA ALA A 125 -10.52 -37.22 2.60
C ALA A 125 -9.77 -37.99 3.69
N ALA A 126 -8.92 -38.95 3.30
CA ALA A 126 -8.08 -39.72 4.21
C ALA A 126 -7.08 -38.82 4.96
N ARG A 127 -6.38 -37.93 4.25
CA ARG A 127 -5.35 -37.05 4.84
C ARG A 127 -5.92 -36.05 5.82
N LEU A 128 -7.12 -35.56 5.54
CA LEU A 128 -7.80 -34.54 6.32
C LEU A 128 -8.79 -35.10 7.34
N PHE A 129 -8.93 -36.43 7.42
CA PHE A 129 -9.88 -37.14 8.30
C PHE A 129 -11.34 -36.66 8.15
N ILE A 130 -11.79 -36.51 6.91
CA ILE A 130 -13.16 -36.09 6.55
C ILE A 130 -13.77 -37.01 5.50
N SER A 131 -15.08 -36.94 5.29
CA SER A 131 -15.72 -37.73 4.25
C SER A 131 -15.39 -37.22 2.84
N GLU A 132 -15.38 -38.11 1.85
CA GLU A 132 -15.25 -37.71 0.44
C GLU A 132 -16.35 -36.74 0.01
N ASN A 133 -17.56 -36.88 0.55
CA ASN A 133 -18.67 -35.96 0.27
C ASN A 133 -18.40 -34.55 0.80
N THR A 134 -17.72 -34.44 1.95
CA THR A 134 -17.25 -33.16 2.49
C THR A 134 -16.22 -32.52 1.56
N VAL A 135 -15.27 -33.30 1.02
CA VAL A 135 -14.29 -32.80 0.03
C VAL A 135 -14.98 -32.35 -1.26
N LYS A 136 -15.93 -33.12 -1.80
CA LYS A 136 -16.71 -32.75 -3.00
C LYS A 136 -17.49 -31.44 -2.78
N SER A 137 -18.12 -31.29 -1.63
CA SER A 137 -18.89 -30.09 -1.27
C SER A 137 -17.98 -28.88 -1.08
N ALA A 138 -16.86 -29.04 -0.36
CA ALA A 138 -15.86 -28.00 -0.18
C ALA A 138 -15.28 -27.54 -1.53
N ARG A 139 -14.99 -28.45 -2.46
CA ARG A 139 -14.51 -28.11 -3.81
C ARG A 139 -15.51 -27.25 -4.58
N LYS A 140 -16.82 -27.51 -4.47
CA LYS A 140 -17.86 -26.67 -5.10
C LYS A 140 -17.86 -25.25 -4.54
N VAL A 141 -17.73 -25.11 -3.21
CA VAL A 141 -17.64 -23.79 -2.55
C VAL A 141 -16.36 -23.08 -2.94
N ILE A 142 -15.22 -23.78 -2.94
CA ILE A 142 -13.92 -23.25 -3.37
C ILE A 142 -14.00 -22.72 -4.80
N TYR A 143 -14.56 -23.50 -5.73
CA TYR A 143 -14.69 -23.10 -7.13
C TYR A 143 -15.61 -21.89 -7.29
N GLY A 144 -16.73 -21.85 -6.56
CA GLY A 144 -17.62 -20.69 -6.52
C GLY A 144 -16.92 -19.43 -5.99
N LYS A 145 -16.16 -19.55 -4.90
CA LYS A 145 -15.43 -18.42 -4.28
C LYS A 145 -14.29 -17.90 -5.15
N LEU A 146 -13.66 -18.78 -5.93
CA LEU A 146 -12.58 -18.43 -6.85
C LEU A 146 -13.07 -18.08 -8.27
N GLY A 147 -14.37 -18.22 -8.55
CA GLY A 147 -14.94 -17.95 -9.88
C GLY A 147 -14.42 -18.89 -10.98
N ILE A 148 -14.07 -20.14 -10.63
CA ILE A 148 -13.53 -21.13 -11.57
C ILE A 148 -14.47 -22.31 -11.76
N HIS A 149 -14.25 -23.05 -12.85
CA HIS A 149 -15.09 -24.20 -13.19
C HIS A 149 -14.32 -25.51 -13.32
N SER A 150 -12.98 -25.47 -13.34
CA SER A 150 -12.16 -26.65 -13.52
C SER A 150 -10.98 -26.75 -12.58
N ARG A 151 -10.54 -27.99 -12.35
CA ARG A 151 -9.29 -28.30 -11.65
C ARG A 151 -8.07 -27.68 -12.35
N ALA A 152 -8.11 -27.59 -13.68
CA ALA A 152 -7.04 -27.02 -14.48
C ALA A 152 -6.91 -25.51 -14.24
N GLU A 153 -8.03 -24.79 -14.10
CA GLU A 153 -8.05 -23.39 -13.71
C GLU A 153 -7.50 -23.18 -12.29
N LEU A 154 -7.86 -24.05 -11.34
CA LEU A 154 -7.33 -23.97 -9.97
C LEU A 154 -5.79 -24.03 -9.96
N LYS A 155 -5.16 -24.82 -10.84
CA LYS A 155 -3.69 -24.89 -10.93
C LYS A 155 -3.03 -23.56 -11.33
N LYS A 156 -3.75 -22.71 -12.06
CA LYS A 156 -3.27 -21.40 -12.53
C LYS A 156 -3.44 -20.30 -11.47
N ILE A 157 -4.27 -20.52 -10.45
CA ILE A 157 -4.54 -19.56 -9.38
C ILE A 157 -3.49 -19.64 -8.28
N THR A 158 -3.01 -18.50 -7.80
CA THR A 158 -2.16 -18.38 -6.61
C THR A 158 -3.06 -18.37 -5.35
N LEU A 159 -2.81 -19.29 -4.40
CA LEU A 159 -3.66 -19.57 -3.22
C LEU A 159 -3.06 -19.09 -1.91
#